data_AF-A0A4P8IT19-F1
#
_entry.id   AF-A0A4P8IT19-F1
#
_cell.length_a   1.000
_cell.length_b   1.000
_cell.length_c   1.000
_cell.angle_alpha   90.00
_cell.angle_beta   90.00
_cell.angle_gamma   90.00
#
_symmetry.space_group_name_H-M   'P 1'
#
loop_
_entity.id
_entity.type
_entity.pdbx_description
1 polymer ?
#
loop_
_entity_poly.entity_id
_entity_poly.type
_entity_poly.pdbx_seq_one_letter_code
_entity_poly.pdbx_strand_id
1 'polypeptide(L)'
;MAENMTIYIYRSPFGLLSIRGIVEASPRWLFVYEAPQLASNGEMLLQPKVIKESYPSPEAVAEAVFQQRIGWPLWDELPYVSFPASLEDWTAVEASGTTTIRGSD
;
A
#
# COMPACT_ATOMS: atom_id res chain seq x y z
N MET A 1 -12.91 -0.38 -21.72
CA MET A 1 -13.24 0.59 -20.65
C MET A 1 -12.18 0.36 -19.58
N ALA A 2 -11.29 1.32 -19.35
CA ALA A 2 -10.33 1.18 -18.27
C ALA A 2 -11.11 1.32 -16.96
N GLU A 3 -11.27 0.23 -16.22
CA GLU A 3 -11.84 0.31 -14.88
C GLU A 3 -10.88 1.18 -14.05
N ASN A 4 -11.38 2.30 -13.55
CA ASN A 4 -10.62 3.21 -12.67
C ASN A 4 -10.29 2.43 -11.39
N MET A 5 -9.13 1.79 -11.34
CA MET A 5 -8.74 1.01 -10.18
C MET A 5 -8.32 1.95 -9.06
N THR A 6 -9.07 1.94 -7.95
CA THR A 6 -8.70 2.71 -6.76
C THR A 6 -7.51 2.06 -6.06
N ILE A 7 -6.51 2.86 -5.73
CA ILE A 7 -5.37 2.51 -4.89
C ILE A 7 -5.54 3.25 -3.58
N TYR A 8 -5.40 2.58 -2.45
CA TYR A 8 -5.36 3.25 -1.15
C TYR A 8 -3.92 3.39 -0.71
N ILE A 9 -3.50 4.60 -0.35
CA ILE A 9 -2.13 4.87 0.08
C ILE A 9 -2.10 5.32 1.54
N TYR A 10 -1.06 4.90 2.25
CA TYR A 10 -0.77 5.35 3.59
C TYR A 10 0.71 5.73 3.68
N ARG A 11 0.98 6.98 4.10
CA ARG A 11 2.34 7.47 4.29
C ARG A 11 2.78 7.14 5.70
N SER A 12 3.58 6.08 5.84
CA SER A 12 4.17 5.70 7.12
C SER A 12 5.55 6.36 7.30
N PRO A 13 6.08 6.42 8.53
CA PRO A 13 7.48 6.80 8.78
C PRO A 13 8.51 5.91 8.07
N PHE A 14 8.11 4.70 7.63
CA PHE A 14 8.99 3.70 7.02
C PHE A 14 8.92 3.67 5.50
N GLY A 15 8.06 4.51 4.91
CA GLY A 15 7.83 4.56 3.47
C GLY A 15 6.35 4.53 3.11
N LEU A 16 6.10 4.39 1.80
CA LEU A 16 4.76 4.35 1.25
C LEU A 16 4.20 2.93 1.37
N LEU A 17 3.05 2.82 2.02
CA LEU A 17 2.23 1.61 2.03
C LEU A 17 1.07 1.82 1.07
N SER A 18 0.64 0.76 0.40
CA SER A 18 -0.51 0.82 -0.51
C SER A 18 -1.31 -0.47 -0.52
N ILE A 19 -2.62 -0.34 -0.66
CA ILE A 19 -3.56 -1.41 -0.90
C ILE A 19 -3.99 -1.31 -2.36
N ARG A 20 -3.74 -2.38 -3.13
CA ARG A 20 -3.94 -2.39 -4.59
C ARG A 20 -4.85 -3.54 -4.98
N GLY A 21 -5.84 -3.26 -5.82
CA GLY A 21 -6.65 -4.29 -6.47
C GLY A 21 -5.87 -5.01 -7.56
N ILE A 22 -6.24 -6.26 -7.84
CA ILE A 22 -5.84 -7.00 -9.04
C ILE A 22 -7.08 -7.13 -9.92
N VAL A 23 -6.97 -6.69 -11.18
CA VAL A 23 -8.03 -6.85 -12.18
C VAL A 23 -7.98 -8.27 -12.74
N GLU A 24 -8.62 -9.20 -12.05
CA GLU A 24 -8.84 -10.59 -12.48
C GLU A 24 -10.34 -10.95 -12.41
N ALA A 25 -10.71 -12.15 -12.87
CA ALA A 25 -12.10 -12.65 -12.83
C ALA A 25 -12.71 -12.69 -11.41
N SER A 26 -11.89 -12.57 -10.37
CA SER A 26 -12.33 -12.32 -9.00
C SER A 26 -11.47 -11.19 -8.42
N PRO A 27 -12.07 -10.08 -7.95
CA PRO A 27 -11.31 -8.98 -7.39
C PRO A 27 -10.56 -9.47 -6.15
N ARG A 28 -9.24 -9.26 -6.14
CA ARG A 28 -8.36 -9.55 -5.01
C ARG A 28 -7.57 -8.31 -4.69
N TRP A 29 -7.30 -8.12 -3.41
CA TRP A 29 -6.57 -6.98 -2.89
C TRP A 29 -5.27 -7.42 -2.27
N LEU A 30 -4.22 -6.65 -2.51
CA LEU A 30 -2.86 -6.91 -2.05
C LEU A 30 -2.37 -5.74 -1.23
N PHE A 31 -1.55 -6.07 -0.23
CA PHE A 31 -0.74 -5.09 0.46
C PHE A 31 0.63 -4.97 -0.20
N VAL A 32 1.05 -3.74 -0.44
CA VAL A 32 2.32 -3.40 -1.09
C VAL A 32 3.02 -2.34 -0.26
N TYR A 33 4.29 -2.58 0.07
CA TYR A 33 5.15 -1.59 0.73
C TYR A 33 6.31 -1.23 -0.18
N GLU A 34 6.71 0.04 -0.18
CA GLU A 34 7.89 0.50 -0.90
C GLU A 34 9.13 0.34 -0.01
N ALA A 35 10.11 -0.43 -0.45
CA ALA A 35 11.36 -0.65 0.28
C ALA A 35 12.55 -0.03 -0.46
N PRO A 36 13.49 0.63 0.24
CA PRO A 36 14.71 1.13 -0.37
C PRO A 36 15.59 -0.03 -0.86
N GLN A 37 16.04 0.05 -2.10
CA GLN A 37 16.98 -0.87 -2.72
C GLN A 37 18.11 -0.09 -3.37
N LEU A 38 19.35 -0.49 -3.08
CA LEU A 38 20.52 0.04 -3.75
C LEU A 38 20.65 -0.59 -5.15
N ALA A 39 20.62 0.23 -6.19
CA ALA A 39 20.88 -0.19 -7.56
C ALA A 39 22.38 -0.40 -7.80
N SER A 40 22.73 -1.11 -8.87
CA SER A 40 24.12 -1.42 -9.22
C SER A 40 24.97 -0.19 -9.56
N ASN A 41 24.33 0.93 -9.88
CA ASN A 41 24.96 2.24 -10.10
C ASN A 41 25.13 3.06 -8.81
N GLY A 42 24.73 2.52 -7.65
CA GLY A 42 24.79 3.20 -6.35
C GLY A 42 23.60 4.12 -6.05
N GLU A 43 22.60 4.21 -6.93
CA GLU A 43 21.38 4.98 -6.65
C GLU A 43 20.45 4.22 -5.70
N MET A 44 19.78 4.96 -4.81
CA MET A 44 18.73 4.40 -3.96
C MET A 44 17.40 4.46 -4.70
N LEU A 45 16.78 3.31 -4.95
CA LEU A 45 15.47 3.18 -5.57
C LEU A 45 14.45 2.74 -4.54
N LEU A 46 13.20 3.16 -4.71
CA LEU A 46 12.07 2.57 -4.00
C LEU A 46 11.52 1.43 -4.87
N GLN A 47 11.53 0.21 -4.33
CA GLN A 47 10.97 -0.95 -5.01
C GLN A 47 9.68 -1.40 -4.30
N PRO A 48 8.58 -1.56 -5.04
CA PRO A 48 7.35 -2.12 -4.49
C PRO A 48 7.56 -3.59 -4.16
N LYS A 49 7.29 -3.94 -2.91
CA LYS A 49 7.27 -5.30 -2.41
C LYS A 49 5.84 -5.69 -2.12
N VAL A 50 5.37 -6.70 -2.85
CA VAL A 50 4.04 -7.27 -2.67
C VAL A 50 4.12 -8.34 -1.59
N ILE A 51 3.23 -8.26 -0.60
CA ILE A 51 3.02 -9.37 0.31
C ILE A 51 2.10 -10.38 -0.37
N LYS A 52 2.49 -11.67 -0.34
CA LYS A 52 1.87 -12.73 -1.14
C LYS A 52 0.43 -13.04 -0.76
N GLU A 53 0.00 -12.65 0.44
CA GLU A 53 -1.36 -12.85 0.89
C GLU A 53 -2.32 -11.92 0.14
N SER A 54 -3.45 -12.47 -0.27
CA SER A 54 -4.48 -11.76 -1.03
C SER A 54 -5.78 -11.75 -0.26
N TYR A 55 -6.47 -10.62 -0.28
CA TYR A 55 -7.66 -10.36 0.53
C TYR A 55 -8.88 -10.10 -0.36
N PRO A 56 -10.10 -10.38 0.13
CA PRO A 56 -11.33 -10.23 -0.66
C PRO A 56 -11.75 -8.76 -0.87
N SER A 57 -11.28 -7.83 -0.02
CA SER A 57 -11.64 -6.41 -0.08
C SER A 57 -10.49 -5.54 0.44
N PRO A 58 -10.46 -4.23 0.13
CA PRO A 58 -9.44 -3.33 0.67
C PRO A 58 -9.58 -3.15 2.19
N GLU A 59 -10.79 -3.21 2.73
CA GLU A 59 -11.04 -3.17 4.17
C GLU A 59 -10.41 -4.38 4.88
N ALA A 60 -10.49 -5.57 4.28
CA ALA A 60 -9.85 -6.75 4.83
C ALA A 60 -8.32 -6.62 4.89
N VAL A 61 -7.71 -5.91 3.93
CA VAL A 61 -6.28 -5.59 4.00
C VAL A 61 -5.98 -4.62 5.14
N ALA A 62 -6.77 -3.55 5.27
CA ALA A 62 -6.61 -2.56 6.34
C ALA A 62 -6.79 -3.20 7.73
N GLU A 63 -7.73 -4.13 7.89
CA GLU A 63 -7.91 -4.91 9.11
C GLU A 63 -6.71 -5.82 9.39
N ALA A 64 -6.18 -6.53 8.38
CA ALA A 64 -4.99 -7.37 8.54
C ALA A 64 -3.75 -6.55 8.92
N VAL A 65 -3.62 -5.34 8.38
CA VAL A 65 -2.62 -4.33 8.76
C VAL A 65 -2.80 -3.95 10.23
N PHE A 66 -3.98 -3.49 10.63
CA PHE A 66 -4.27 -3.12 12.01
C PHE A 66 -3.98 -4.27 13.01
N GLN A 67 -4.38 -5.50 12.65
CA GLN A 67 -4.20 -6.70 13.48
C GLN A 67 -2.78 -7.27 13.44
N GLN A 68 -1.87 -6.70 12.65
CA GLN A 68 -0.50 -7.20 12.50
C GLN A 68 -0.42 -8.62 11.93
N ARG A 69 -1.35 -8.98 11.04
CA ARG A 69 -1.47 -10.32 10.43
C ARG A 69 -1.06 -10.36 8.96
N ILE A 70 -0.51 -9.26 8.47
CA ILE A 70 -0.01 -9.10 7.10
C ILE A 70 1.24 -9.96 6.84
N GLY A 71 1.98 -10.42 7.86
CA GLY A 71 3.16 -11.27 7.65
C GLY A 71 4.35 -10.54 7.01
N TRP A 72 4.42 -9.21 7.17
CA TRP A 72 5.60 -8.42 6.83
C TRP A 72 6.58 -8.45 8.02
N PRO A 73 7.82 -8.97 7.89
CA PRO A 73 8.69 -9.16 9.06
C PRO A 73 9.08 -7.88 9.82
N LEU A 74 9.17 -6.74 9.11
CA LEU A 74 9.44 -5.44 9.76
C LEU A 74 8.26 -5.01 10.66
N TRP A 75 7.07 -5.56 10.43
CA TRP A 75 5.86 -5.30 11.20
C TRP A 75 5.97 -5.83 12.63
N ASP A 76 6.58 -7.01 12.78
CA ASP A 76 6.74 -7.69 14.07
C ASP A 76 7.77 -6.99 14.96
N GLU A 77 8.65 -6.17 14.38
CA GLU A 77 9.74 -5.47 15.08
C GLU A 77 9.36 -4.05 15.55
N LEU A 78 8.13 -3.60 15.29
CA LEU A 78 7.70 -2.20 15.49
C LEU A 78 6.58 -2.05 16.55
N PRO A 79 6.85 -2.28 17.85
CA PRO A 79 5.85 -2.31 18.91
C PRO A 79 5.22 -0.95 19.26
N TYR A 80 5.76 0.17 18.75
CA TYR A 80 5.32 1.53 19.07
C TYR A 80 4.69 2.28 17.89
N VAL A 81 4.43 1.59 16.78
CA VAL A 81 3.83 2.20 15.59
C VAL A 81 2.31 2.03 15.67
N SER A 82 1.59 3.15 15.70
CA SER A 82 0.14 3.14 15.54
C SER A 82 -0.17 2.93 14.06
N PHE A 83 -0.68 1.76 13.71
CA PHE A 83 -1.09 1.44 12.35
C PHE A 83 -2.49 1.99 12.05
N PRO A 84 -2.81 2.24 10.76
CA PRO A 84 -4.17 2.62 10.38
C PRO A 84 -5.13 1.52 10.82
N ALA A 85 -6.20 1.91 11.52
CA ALA A 85 -7.16 0.98 12.12
C ALA A 85 -8.26 0.57 11.13
N SER A 86 -8.45 1.37 10.09
CA SER A 86 -9.52 1.23 9.12
C SER A 86 -9.06 1.68 7.74
N LEU A 87 -9.88 1.41 6.72
CA LEU A 87 -9.60 1.91 5.37
C LEU A 87 -9.72 3.43 5.27
N GLU A 88 -10.45 4.08 6.18
CA GLU A 88 -10.63 5.54 6.21
C GLU A 88 -9.35 6.29 6.59
N ASP A 89 -8.43 5.61 7.27
CA ASP A 89 -7.10 6.12 7.58
C ASP A 89 -6.18 6.18 6.34
N TRP A 90 -6.64 5.61 5.21
CA TRP A 90 -5.91 5.58 3.95
C TRP A 90 -6.46 6.63 2.98
N THR A 91 -5.58 7.18 2.15
CA THR A 91 -5.98 8.09 1.08
C THR A 91 -6.31 7.29 -0.18
N ALA A 92 -7.56 7.33 -0.63
CA ALA A 92 -7.95 6.79 -1.92
C ALA A 92 -7.39 7.64 -3.07
N VAL A 93 -6.75 7.00 -4.03
CA VAL A 93 -6.16 7.60 -5.22
C VAL A 93 -6.61 6.79 -6.44
N GLU A 94 -7.01 7.47 -7.50
CA GLU A 94 -7.29 6.77 -8.76
C GLU A 94 -5.98 6.32 -9.41
N ALA A 95 -5.91 5.08 -9.89
CA ALA A 95 -4.80 4.61 -10.72
C ALA A 95 -4.76 5.25 -12.12
N SER A 96 -5.68 6.17 -12.40
CA SER A 96 -5.62 7.13 -13.50
C SER A 96 -4.32 7.93 -13.37
N GLY A 97 -3.41 7.87 -14.35
CA GLY A 97 -2.11 8.56 -14.34
C GLY A 97 -2.15 10.10 -14.35
N THR A 98 -3.10 10.73 -13.69
CA THR A 98 -3.22 12.18 -13.56
C THR A 98 -2.91 12.57 -12.12
N THR A 99 -1.63 12.81 -11.85
CA THR A 99 -1.19 13.51 -10.65
C THR A 99 -1.87 14.87 -10.61
N THR A 100 -2.98 15.00 -9.88
CA THR A 100 -3.52 16.32 -9.56
C THR A 100 -2.66 16.88 -8.45
N ILE A 101 -1.58 17.55 -8.82
CA ILE A 101 -0.87 18.45 -7.91
C ILE A 101 -1.86 19.58 -7.64
N ARG A 102 -2.60 19.52 -6.53
CA ARG A 102 -3.27 20.71 -6.02
C ARG A 102 -2.18 21.68 -5.61
N GLY A 103 -1.92 22.66 -6.46
CA GLY A 103 -1.15 23.84 -6.10
C GLY A 103 -1.75 24.47 -4.86
N SER A 104 -0.89 24.75 -3.89
CA SER A 104 -1.20 25.71 -2.84
C SER A 104 -0.89 27.10 -3.42
N ASP A 105 -1.93 27.94 -3.47
CA ASP A 105 -1.81 29.40 -3.55
C ASP A 105 -0.87 29.95 -2.46
#